data_AF-A0A9E1W5T7-F1
#
_entry.id   AF-A0A9E1W5T7-F1
#
_cell.length_a   1.000
_cell.length_b   1.000
_cell.length_c   1.000
_cell.angle_alpha   90.00
_cell.angle_beta   90.00
_cell.angle_gamma   90.00
#
_symmetry.space_group_name_H-M   'P 1'
#
loop_
_entity.id
_entity.type
_entity.pdbx_description
1 polymer ?
#
loop_
_entity_poly.entity_id
_entity_poly.type
_entity_poly.pdbx_seq_one_letter_code
_entity_poly.pdbx_strand_id
1 'polypeptide(L)' 'MALETIWILGDQLNRSIGPIANRQPGECRVLLVESTTKAVSKRWHRQRLHLVISAMRHFA' A
#
# COMPACT_ATOMS: atom_id res chain seq x y z
N MET A 1 -13.32 5.79 -20.04
CA MET A 1 -13.21 4.44 -19.46
C MET A 1 -12.69 4.55 -18.04
N ALA A 2 -13.10 3.65 -17.13
CA ALA A 2 -12.56 3.64 -15.77
C ALA A 2 -11.11 3.13 -15.77
N LEU A 3 -10.24 3.74 -14.97
CA LEU A 3 -8.86 3.28 -14.79
C LEU A 3 -8.85 1.97 -14.00
N GLU A 4 -7.96 1.05 -14.37
CA GLU A 4 -7.65 -0.13 -13.57
C GLU A 4 -7.21 0.31 -12.17
N THR A 5 -7.80 -0.31 -11.13
CA THR A 5 -7.41 -0.04 -9.74
C THR A 5 -6.52 -1.16 -9.23
N ILE A 6 -5.28 -0.82 -8.92
CA ILE A 6 -4.26 -1.75 -8.43
C ILE A 6 -4.16 -1.59 -6.91
N TRP A 7 -4.44 -2.68 -6.19
CA TRP A 7 -4.29 -2.71 -4.74
C TRP A 7 -2.85 -3.05 -4.36
N ILE A 8 -2.20 -2.16 -3.62
CA ILE A 8 -0.86 -2.36 -3.06
C ILE A 8 -0.97 -2.61 -1.55
N LEU A 9 -0.31 -3.65 -1.07
CA LEU A 9 -0.25 -4.00 0.35
C LEU A 9 0.91 -3.29 1.06
N GLY A 10 0.85 -3.23 2.39
CA GLY A 10 1.85 -2.52 3.21
C GLY A 10 3.26 -3.10 3.18
N ASP A 11 3.46 -4.27 2.58
CA ASP A 11 4.76 -4.92 2.34
C ASP A 11 5.22 -4.84 0.88
N GLN A 12 4.43 -4.23 -0.01
CA GLN A 12 4.70 -4.10 -1.45
C GLN A 12 5.11 -2.67 -1.85
N LEU A 13 5.67 -1.90 -0.93
CA LEU A 13 5.95 -0.47 -1.09
C LEU A 13 7.22 -0.21 -1.93
N ASN A 14 7.18 -0.59 -3.20
CA ASN A 14 8.28 -0.40 -4.15
C ASN A 14 7.73 0.00 -5.53
N ARG A 15 8.30 1.06 -6.11
CA ARG A 15 7.85 1.61 -7.41
C ARG A 15 8.49 0.94 -8.62
N SER A 16 9.55 0.17 -8.43
CA SER A 16 10.35 -0.42 -9.51
C SER A 16 10.13 -1.92 -9.70
N ILE A 17 9.32 -2.55 -8.84
CA ILE A 17 8.95 -3.98 -8.94
C ILE A 17 7.45 -4.15 -8.73
N GLY A 18 6.92 -5.30 -9.15
CA GLY A 18 5.51 -5.63 -8.95
C GLY A 18 4.57 -4.91 -9.91
N PRO A 19 3.28 -4.73 -9.54
CA PRO A 19 2.22 -4.42 -10.49
C PRO A 19 2.25 -2.97 -11.04
N ILE A 20 3.02 -2.07 -10.43
CA ILE A 20 3.14 -0.68 -10.86
C ILE A 20 4.50 -0.33 -11.48
N ALA A 21 5.42 -1.30 -11.61
CA ALA A 21 6.81 -1.06 -12.04
C ALA A 21 6.93 -0.37 -13.41
N ASN A 22 6.03 -0.71 -14.33
CA ASN A 22 6.02 -0.22 -15.71
C ASN A 22 4.79 0.66 -16.00
N ARG A 23 4.16 1.23 -14.97
CA ARG A 23 2.98 2.08 -15.11
C ARG A 23 3.35 3.55 -15.05
N GLN A 24 2.74 4.35 -15.92
CA GLN A 24 2.87 5.81 -15.91
C GLN A 24 1.71 6.47 -15.14
N PRO A 25 1.90 7.70 -14.63
CA PRO A 25 0.81 8.49 -14.06
C PRO A 25 -0.37 8.60 -15.03
N GLY A 26 -1.58 8.26 -14.55
CA GLY A 26 -2.80 8.28 -15.35
C GLY A 26 -3.16 6.95 -16.03
N GLU A 27 -2.28 5.94 -16.02
CA GLU A 27 -2.60 4.61 -16.59
C GLU A 27 -3.36 3.71 -15.61
N CYS A 28 -3.21 3.94 -14.32
CA CYS A 28 -3.88 3.17 -13.27
C CYS A 28 -4.16 4.05 -12.05
N ARG A 29 -5.03 3.55 -11.19
CA ARG A 29 -5.27 4.07 -9.85
C ARG A 29 -4.62 3.14 -8.83
N VAL A 30 -3.72 3.66 -8.00
CA VAL A 30 -3.17 2.91 -6.88
C VAL A 30 -4.11 3.03 -5.67
N LEU A 31 -4.43 1.89 -5.05
CA LEU A 31 -5.20 1.81 -3.82
C LEU A 31 -4.31 1.30 -2.68
N LEU A 32 -4.24 2.06 -1.59
CA LEU A 32 -3.66 1.68 -0.30
C LEU A 32 -4.78 1.75 0.74
N VAL A 33 -4.82 0.79 1.67
CA VAL A 33 -5.86 0.71 2.71
C VAL A 33 -5.25 0.56 4.09
N GLU A 34 -5.41 1.57 4.94
CA GLU A 34 -5.17 1.47 6.38
C GLU A 34 -6.37 0.78 7.05
N SER A 35 -6.28 -0.53 7.25
CA SER A 35 -7.37 -1.32 7.84
C SER A 35 -7.26 -1.45 9.36
N THR A 36 -8.20 -0.88 10.10
CA THR A 36 -8.33 -1.08 11.55
C THR A 36 -8.51 -2.56 11.89
N THR A 37 -9.35 -3.29 11.14
CA THR A 37 -9.57 -4.73 11.32
C THR A 37 -8.26 -5.51 11.23
N LYS A 38 -7.39 -5.17 10.27
CA LYS A 38 -6.06 -5.79 10.17
C LYS A 38 -5.15 -5.38 11.32
N ALA A 39 -5.15 -4.10 11.69
CA ALA A 39 -4.34 -3.58 12.79
C ALA A 39 -4.66 -4.21 14.14
N VAL A 40 -5.91 -4.64 14.37
CA VAL A 40 -6.34 -5.30 15.62
C VAL A 40 -6.44 -6.83 15.51
N SER A 41 -6.26 -7.40 14.31
CA SER A 41 -6.44 -8.85 14.05
C SER A 41 -5.52 -9.76 14.88
N LYS A 42 -4.38 -9.25 15.34
CA LYS A 42 -3.37 -9.96 16.15
C LYS A 42 -2.65 -8.95 17.04
N ARG A 43 -1.93 -9.45 18.06
CA ARG A 43 -1.03 -8.64 18.87
C ARG A 43 0.24 -8.31 18.09
N TRP A 44 0.18 -7.24 17.31
CA TRP A 44 1.36 -6.69 16.63
C TRP A 44 2.23 -5.87 17.58
N HIS A 45 3.53 -5.85 17.32
CA HIS A 45 4.42 -4.92 18.00
C HIS A 45 4.09 -3.47 17.60
N ARG A 46 4.01 -2.54 18.57
CA ARG A 46 3.61 -1.15 18.31
C ARG A 46 4.50 -0.47 17.26
N GLN A 47 5.82 -0.64 17.37
CA GLN A 47 6.75 -0.06 16.39
C GLN A 47 6.58 -0.67 15.00
N ARG A 48 6.18 -1.95 14.89
CA ARG A 48 5.92 -2.58 13.59
C ARG A 48 4.70 -1.96 12.92
N LEU A 49 3.62 -1.71 13.67
CA LEU A 49 2.45 -1.01 13.15
C LEU A 49 2.82 0.40 12.68
N HIS A 50 3.57 1.16 13.49
CA HIS A 50 4.04 2.49 13.11
C HIS A 50 4.92 2.46 11.87
N LEU A 51 5.85 1.51 11.77
CA LEU A 51 6.72 1.35 10.60
C LEU A 51 5.91 1.16 9.32
N VAL A 52 4.99 0.20 9.31
CA VAL A 52 4.21 -0.13 8.11
C VAL A 52 3.28 1.01 7.72
N ILE A 53 2.51 1.55 8.67
CA ILE A 53 1.55 2.64 8.39
C ILE A 53 2.28 3.90 7.92
N SER A 54 3.38 4.27 8.59
CA SER A 54 4.19 5.42 8.17
C SER A 54 4.77 5.21 6.77
N ALA A 55 5.35 4.04 6.49
CA ALA A 55 5.88 3.71 5.18
C ALA A 55 4.80 3.78 4.08
N MET A 56 3.59 3.27 4.34
CA MET A 56 2.46 3.37 3.41
C MET A 56 2.09 4.83 3.11
N ARG A 57 2.07 5.71 4.12
CA ARG A 57 1.77 7.14 3.96
C ARG A 57 2.85 7.90 3.19
N HIS A 58 4.12 7.55 3.40
CA HIS A 58 5.25 8.14 2.66
C HIS A 58 5.36 7.61 1.23
N PHE A 59 4.80 6.42 0.96
CA PHE A 59 4.78 5.84 -0.38
C PHE A 59 3.66 6.40 -1.26
N ALA A 60 2.51 6.72 -0.65
CA ALA A 60 1.39 7.42 -1.31
C ALA A 60 1.82 8.82 -1.81
#